data_AF-A0A954L6Q3-F1
#
_entry.id   AF-A0A954L6Q3-F1
#
_cell.length_a   1.000
_cell.length_b   1.000
_cell.length_c   1.000
_cell.angle_alpha   90.00
_cell.angle_beta   90.00
_cell.angle_gamma   90.00
#
_symmetry.space_group_name_H-M   'P 1'
#
loop_
_entity.id
_entity.type
_entity.pdbx_description
1 polymer ?
#
loop_
_entity_poly.entity_id
_entity_poly.type
_entity_poly.pdbx_seq_one_letter_code
_entity_poly.pdbx_strand_id
1 'polypeptide(L)'
;MTETLPSGASASPPPKKAYVKAVGPRLRKLLYVVFALSALLGANAVYLAAITFMEWTSGQTYQNFFYQYMFLAHLVLGLLLIVPLVMFGTLHLLATRNRKNRRAVRIGYVLFIASILVLVSGVLLMRIGGFDLKQPLARSLVYWLHVAAPVAAVWLYWLHRLAGPRIKWRVGLGYAGLVAASVLAMVWMHSGDPRGWGAIGPESGVQYFEPSLARTSTGNFIPSDTLMNDQYCRECHQDVHAAWTDSVHRFSSFNNPPYFASVMETRQVSLERDGNVQASRWCAGCHDPVPFFSGAFDDPKFDTVNHPTAHAGITCTVCHAITNVNSTKGNADYTIEEPLHYPFAFSDNAVLQWVNQQLVKAKPSFHKKT
;
A
#
# COMPACT_ATOMS: atom_id res chain seq x y z
N MET A 1 -79.92 -31.64 -53.20
CA MET A 1 -79.58 -30.75 -52.08
C MET A 1 -78.24 -31.22 -51.53
N THR A 2 -77.16 -30.55 -51.93
CA THR A 2 -75.80 -30.82 -51.47
C THR A 2 -75.50 -29.89 -50.30
N GLU A 3 -75.30 -30.48 -49.13
CA GLU A 3 -75.06 -29.81 -47.86
C GLU A 3 -73.58 -29.37 -47.81
N THR A 4 -73.34 -28.06 -47.76
CA THR A 4 -72.00 -27.47 -47.65
C THR A 4 -71.62 -27.31 -46.18
N LEU A 5 -70.63 -28.09 -45.73
CA LEU A 5 -70.01 -27.92 -44.41
C LEU A 5 -69.18 -26.62 -44.37
N PRO A 6 -69.25 -25.82 -43.29
CA PRO A 6 -68.48 -24.59 -43.18
C PRO A 6 -67.00 -24.88 -42.90
N SER A 7 -66.15 -24.23 -43.71
CA SER A 7 -64.70 -24.19 -43.61
C SER A 7 -64.26 -23.71 -42.22
N GLY A 8 -63.50 -24.56 -41.50
CA GLY A 8 -62.89 -24.22 -40.22
C GLY A 8 -61.88 -23.08 -40.38
N ALA A 9 -62.13 -21.97 -39.69
CA ALA A 9 -61.23 -20.84 -39.62
C ALA A 9 -59.89 -21.27 -38.98
N SER A 10 -58.80 -21.15 -39.75
CA SER A 10 -57.45 -21.36 -39.27
C SER A 10 -57.05 -20.24 -38.32
N ALA A 11 -57.00 -20.54 -37.02
CA ALA A 11 -56.50 -19.63 -36.02
C ALA A 11 -55.04 -19.25 -36.34
N SER A 12 -54.80 -17.98 -36.63
CA SER A 12 -53.45 -17.46 -36.89
C SER A 12 -52.56 -17.67 -35.65
N PRO A 13 -51.34 -18.21 -35.80
CA PRO A 13 -50.46 -18.45 -34.67
C PRO A 13 -50.11 -17.13 -33.97
N PRO A 14 -50.06 -17.10 -32.63
CA PRO A 14 -49.80 -15.88 -31.89
C PRO A 14 -48.44 -15.27 -32.27
N PRO A 15 -48.32 -13.94 -32.33
CA PRO A 15 -47.10 -13.27 -32.75
C PRO A 15 -45.93 -13.68 -31.84
N LYS A 16 -44.92 -14.32 -32.44
CA LYS A 16 -43.68 -14.69 -31.73
C LYS A 16 -43.02 -13.39 -31.23
N LYS A 17 -43.03 -13.17 -29.92
CA LYS A 17 -42.34 -12.03 -29.28
C LYS A 17 -40.90 -11.95 -29.81
N ALA A 18 -40.53 -10.81 -30.38
CA ALA A 18 -39.20 -10.57 -30.94
C ALA A 18 -38.12 -10.87 -29.89
N TYR A 19 -37.08 -11.60 -30.30
CA TYR A 19 -35.97 -11.95 -29.42
C TYR A 19 -35.16 -10.69 -29.06
N VAL A 20 -35.30 -10.21 -27.82
CA VAL A 20 -34.51 -9.10 -27.29
C VAL A 20 -33.23 -9.66 -26.66
N LYS A 21 -32.06 -9.17 -27.12
CA LYS A 21 -30.75 -9.56 -26.54
C LYS A 21 -30.69 -9.19 -25.06
N ALA A 22 -30.07 -10.05 -24.25
CA ALA A 22 -29.93 -9.84 -22.80
C ALA A 22 -29.12 -8.59 -22.44
N VAL A 23 -28.19 -8.23 -23.33
CA VAL A 23 -27.32 -7.07 -23.19
C VAL A 23 -27.50 -6.20 -24.44
N GLY A 24 -28.21 -5.09 -24.28
CA GLY A 24 -28.40 -4.07 -25.31
C GLY A 24 -27.11 -3.29 -25.63
N PRO A 25 -27.10 -2.43 -26.66
CA PRO A 25 -25.89 -1.72 -27.10
C PRO A 25 -25.25 -0.83 -26.03
N ARG A 26 -26.07 -0.06 -25.29
CA ARG A 26 -25.59 0.79 -24.18
C ARG A 26 -25.05 -0.04 -23.02
N LEU A 27 -25.78 -1.07 -22.61
CA LEU A 27 -25.39 -1.99 -21.53
C LEU A 27 -24.11 -2.78 -21.89
N ARG A 28 -23.85 -3.01 -23.18
CA ARG A 28 -22.61 -3.65 -23.66
C ARG A 28 -21.39 -2.75 -23.47
N LYS A 29 -21.50 -1.44 -23.72
CA LYS A 29 -20.39 -0.50 -23.46
C LYS A 29 -20.03 -0.51 -21.98
N LEU A 30 -21.04 -0.45 -21.11
CA LEU A 30 -20.85 -0.54 -19.66
C LEU A 30 -20.22 -1.87 -19.24
N LEU A 31 -20.64 -2.99 -19.83
CA LEU A 31 -20.04 -4.30 -19.58
C LEU A 31 -18.54 -4.34 -19.93
N TYR A 32 -18.13 -3.68 -21.03
CA TYR A 32 -16.71 -3.60 -21.37
C TYR A 32 -15.91 -2.77 -20.36
N VAL A 33 -16.49 -1.68 -19.83
CA VAL A 33 -15.87 -0.92 -18.73
C VAL A 33 -15.70 -1.80 -17.50
N VAL A 34 -16.75 -2.53 -17.10
CA VAL A 34 -16.69 -3.48 -15.97
C VAL A 34 -15.61 -4.54 -16.21
N PHE A 35 -15.55 -5.15 -17.39
CA PHE A 35 -14.51 -6.14 -17.70
C PHE A 35 -13.10 -5.55 -17.67
N ALA A 36 -12.89 -4.35 -18.22
CA ALA A 36 -11.57 -3.72 -18.21
C ALA A 36 -11.11 -3.42 -16.77
N LEU A 37 -11.98 -2.84 -15.94
CA LEU A 37 -11.68 -2.54 -14.54
C LEU A 37 -11.46 -3.82 -13.72
N SER A 38 -12.32 -4.83 -13.87
CA SER A 38 -12.13 -6.14 -13.22
C SER A 38 -10.84 -6.83 -13.64
N ALA A 39 -10.38 -6.63 -14.89
CA ALA A 39 -9.13 -7.20 -15.38
C ALA A 39 -7.91 -6.59 -14.71
N LEU A 40 -7.85 -5.26 -14.69
CA LEU A 40 -6.77 -4.52 -14.05
C LEU A 40 -6.73 -4.82 -12.55
N LEU A 41 -7.90 -4.80 -11.90
CA LEU A 41 -8.02 -5.11 -10.48
C LEU A 41 -7.63 -6.57 -10.19
N GLY A 42 -7.99 -7.51 -11.07
CA GLY A 42 -7.61 -8.92 -10.95
C GLY A 42 -6.11 -9.15 -11.08
N ALA A 43 -5.46 -8.55 -12.08
CA ALA A 43 -4.01 -8.63 -12.25
C ALA A 43 -3.27 -8.05 -11.04
N ASN A 44 -3.71 -6.87 -10.59
CA ASN A 44 -3.16 -6.19 -9.43
C ASN A 44 -3.38 -7.00 -8.13
N ALA A 45 -4.57 -7.59 -7.93
CA ALA A 45 -4.86 -8.46 -6.78
C ALA A 45 -3.97 -9.72 -6.75
N VAL A 46 -3.72 -10.34 -7.91
CA VAL A 46 -2.80 -11.49 -8.01
C VAL A 46 -1.40 -11.09 -7.59
N TYR A 47 -0.89 -9.95 -8.03
CA TYR A 47 0.41 -9.43 -7.61
C TYR A 47 0.45 -9.19 -6.09
N LEU A 48 -0.53 -8.47 -5.52
CA LEU A 48 -0.56 -8.18 -4.08
C LEU A 48 -0.67 -9.45 -3.23
N ALA A 49 -1.45 -10.43 -3.70
CA ALA A 49 -1.58 -11.73 -3.05
C ALA A 49 -0.28 -12.53 -3.12
N ALA A 50 0.43 -12.49 -4.26
CA ALA A 50 1.72 -13.16 -4.42
C ALA A 50 2.78 -12.62 -3.44
N ILE A 51 2.92 -11.28 -3.33
CA ILE A 51 3.82 -10.67 -2.33
C ILE A 51 3.41 -11.08 -0.92
N THR A 52 2.12 -10.97 -0.57
CA THR A 52 1.61 -11.35 0.76
C THR A 52 1.87 -12.82 1.08
N PHE A 53 1.73 -13.71 0.10
CA PHE A 53 2.01 -15.13 0.24
C PHE A 53 3.50 -15.40 0.47
N MET A 54 4.38 -14.72 -0.26
CA MET A 54 5.84 -14.85 -0.07
C MET A 54 6.28 -14.37 1.32
N GLU A 55 5.72 -13.25 1.82
CA GLU A 55 5.99 -12.80 3.19
C GLU A 55 5.50 -13.80 4.23
N TRP A 56 4.33 -14.39 4.00
CA TRP A 56 3.77 -15.39 4.91
C TRP A 56 4.61 -16.67 4.97
N THR A 57 5.17 -17.13 3.85
CA THR A 57 5.98 -18.36 3.80
C THR A 57 7.43 -18.15 4.21
N SER A 58 8.03 -16.99 3.91
CA SER A 58 9.42 -16.68 4.24
C SER A 58 9.60 -16.07 5.63
N GLY A 59 8.55 -15.47 6.20
CA GLY A 59 8.64 -14.62 7.40
C GLY A 59 9.29 -13.25 7.16
N GLN A 60 9.77 -12.96 5.95
CA GLN A 60 10.46 -11.72 5.60
C GLN A 60 9.47 -10.64 5.11
N THR A 61 9.90 -9.39 5.09
CA THR A 61 9.15 -8.28 4.48
C THR A 61 9.58 -8.11 3.03
N TYR A 62 8.62 -8.13 2.11
CA TYR A 62 8.82 -7.87 0.69
C TYR A 62 8.05 -6.64 0.22
N GLN A 63 7.11 -6.13 1.01
CA GLN A 63 6.39 -4.91 0.67
C GLN A 63 7.36 -3.74 0.52
N ASN A 64 7.32 -3.10 -0.65
CA ASN A 64 8.23 -2.01 -1.02
C ASN A 64 7.47 -0.83 -1.63
N PHE A 65 8.17 0.18 -2.12
CA PHE A 65 7.53 1.38 -2.69
C PHE A 65 6.59 1.04 -3.86
N PHE A 66 6.99 0.12 -4.72
CA PHE A 66 6.14 -0.36 -5.82
C PHE A 66 4.88 -1.07 -5.29
N TYR A 67 5.03 -1.92 -4.26
CA TYR A 67 3.89 -2.55 -3.59
C TYR A 67 2.90 -1.51 -3.05
N GLN A 68 3.39 -0.44 -2.42
CA GLN A 68 2.52 0.62 -1.88
C GLN A 68 1.70 1.32 -2.98
N TYR A 69 2.30 1.61 -4.15
CA TYR A 69 1.55 2.14 -5.29
C TYR A 69 0.59 1.13 -5.90
N MET A 70 0.95 -0.15 -5.96
CA MET A 70 0.03 -1.18 -6.41
C MET A 70 -1.13 -1.35 -5.45
N PHE A 71 -0.90 -1.21 -4.15
CA PHE A 71 -1.96 -1.19 -3.15
C PHE A 71 -2.87 0.03 -3.31
N LEU A 72 -2.31 1.23 -3.50
CA LEU A 72 -3.08 2.43 -3.83
C LEU A 72 -3.91 2.24 -5.12
N ALA A 73 -3.30 1.69 -6.17
CA ALA A 73 -3.99 1.38 -7.42
C ALA A 73 -5.14 0.40 -7.20
N HIS A 74 -4.98 -0.61 -6.33
CA HIS A 74 -6.05 -1.52 -5.95
C HIS A 74 -7.26 -0.78 -5.35
N LEU A 75 -7.00 0.14 -4.42
CA LEU A 75 -8.04 0.94 -3.77
C LEU A 75 -8.76 1.83 -4.78
N VAL A 76 -8.02 2.55 -5.62
CA VAL A 76 -8.59 3.45 -6.64
C VAL A 76 -9.40 2.67 -7.67
N LEU A 77 -8.85 1.59 -8.22
CA LEU A 77 -9.55 0.73 -9.18
C LEU A 77 -10.80 0.08 -8.57
N GLY A 78 -10.72 -0.34 -7.30
CA GLY A 78 -11.84 -0.87 -6.55
C GLY A 78 -12.97 0.14 -6.42
N LEU A 79 -12.67 1.37 -6.00
CA LEU A 79 -13.64 2.47 -5.91
C LEU A 79 -14.26 2.81 -7.28
N LEU A 80 -13.44 2.89 -8.33
CA LEU A 80 -13.90 3.17 -9.70
C LEU A 80 -14.82 2.05 -10.24
N LEU A 81 -14.61 0.80 -9.81
CA LEU A 81 -15.44 -0.33 -10.24
C LEU A 81 -16.83 -0.33 -9.61
N ILE A 82 -17.03 0.27 -8.43
CA ILE A 82 -18.30 0.23 -7.68
C ILE A 82 -19.47 0.69 -8.56
N VAL A 83 -19.42 1.92 -9.08
CA VAL A 83 -20.55 2.51 -9.80
C VAL A 83 -20.87 1.76 -11.09
N PRO A 84 -19.90 1.49 -12.00
CA PRO A 84 -20.18 0.75 -13.22
C PRO A 84 -20.72 -0.66 -12.98
N LEU A 85 -20.19 -1.38 -11.98
CA LEU A 85 -20.59 -2.75 -11.68
C LEU A 85 -22.00 -2.81 -11.09
N VAL A 86 -22.32 -1.94 -10.12
CA VAL A 86 -23.65 -1.86 -9.50
C VAL A 86 -24.69 -1.44 -10.54
N MET A 87 -24.38 -0.42 -11.35
CA MET A 87 -25.26 0.03 -12.42
C MET A 87 -25.49 -1.06 -13.47
N PHE A 88 -24.43 -1.74 -13.92
CA PHE A 88 -24.55 -2.86 -14.87
C PHE A 88 -25.40 -3.99 -14.30
N GLY A 89 -25.07 -4.46 -13.10
CA GLY A 89 -25.76 -5.57 -12.45
C GLY A 89 -27.24 -5.28 -12.25
N THR A 90 -27.59 -4.09 -11.76
CA THR A 90 -28.98 -3.67 -11.54
C THR A 90 -29.76 -3.58 -12.85
N LEU A 91 -29.23 -2.88 -13.86
CA LEU A 91 -29.90 -2.74 -15.15
C LEU A 91 -30.03 -4.09 -15.87
N HIS A 92 -29.00 -4.94 -15.81
CA HIS A 92 -29.03 -6.27 -16.40
C HIS A 92 -30.08 -7.15 -15.71
N LEU A 93 -30.19 -7.08 -14.38
CA LEU A 93 -31.15 -7.85 -13.61
C LEU A 93 -32.59 -7.43 -13.93
N LEU A 94 -32.87 -6.13 -13.95
CA LEU A 94 -34.19 -5.60 -14.29
C LEU A 94 -34.62 -6.02 -15.71
N ALA A 95 -33.68 -6.01 -16.67
CA ALA A 95 -33.93 -6.41 -18.05
C ALA A 95 -34.15 -7.93 -18.23
N THR A 96 -33.72 -8.77 -17.27
CA THR A 96 -33.68 -10.22 -17.43
C THR A 96 -34.51 -11.01 -16.40
N ARG A 97 -35.01 -10.37 -15.32
CA ARG A 97 -35.76 -11.02 -14.22
C ARG A 97 -36.96 -11.88 -14.67
N ASN A 98 -37.59 -11.52 -15.79
CA ASN A 98 -38.77 -12.19 -16.32
C ASN A 98 -38.47 -13.22 -17.42
N ARG A 99 -37.19 -13.57 -17.64
CA ARG A 99 -36.81 -14.58 -18.65
C ARG A 99 -37.19 -16.00 -18.22
N LYS A 100 -37.51 -16.84 -19.21
CA LYS A 100 -37.96 -18.23 -19.00
C LYS A 100 -36.89 -19.13 -18.36
N ASN A 101 -35.60 -18.91 -18.65
CA ASN A 101 -34.51 -19.68 -18.05
C ASN A 101 -34.27 -19.22 -16.60
N ARG A 102 -35.06 -19.76 -15.66
CA ARG A 102 -34.99 -19.42 -14.23
C ARG A 102 -33.65 -19.79 -13.59
N ARG A 103 -32.98 -20.85 -14.06
CA ARG A 103 -31.66 -21.25 -13.54
C ARG A 103 -30.61 -20.17 -13.81
N ALA A 104 -30.53 -19.69 -15.06
CA ALA A 104 -29.59 -18.62 -15.43
C ALA A 104 -29.85 -17.32 -14.65
N VAL A 105 -31.12 -16.97 -14.45
CA VAL A 105 -31.52 -15.80 -13.66
C VAL A 105 -31.13 -15.95 -12.18
N ARG A 106 -31.35 -17.12 -11.56
CA ARG A 106 -30.90 -17.41 -10.17
C ARG A 106 -29.39 -17.29 -10.02
N ILE A 107 -28.62 -17.89 -10.93
CA ILE A 107 -27.15 -17.75 -10.91
C ILE A 107 -26.75 -16.28 -11.05
N GLY A 108 -27.46 -15.50 -11.87
CA GLY A 108 -27.25 -14.06 -12.01
C GLY A 108 -27.48 -13.28 -10.70
N TYR A 109 -28.52 -13.60 -9.93
CA TYR A 109 -28.74 -13.00 -8.61
C TYR A 109 -27.60 -13.32 -7.64
N VAL A 110 -27.19 -14.60 -7.56
CA VAL A 110 -26.11 -15.03 -6.66
C VAL A 110 -24.78 -14.40 -7.06
N LEU A 111 -24.48 -14.32 -8.36
CA LEU A 111 -23.30 -13.62 -8.87
C LEU A 111 -23.31 -12.13 -8.49
N PHE A 112 -24.46 -11.46 -8.64
CA PHE A 112 -24.56 -10.05 -8.30
C PHE A 112 -24.38 -9.84 -6.78
N ILE A 113 -24.99 -10.67 -5.94
CA ILE A 113 -24.79 -10.64 -4.48
C ILE A 113 -23.31 -10.86 -4.13
N ALA A 114 -22.66 -11.90 -4.70
CA ALA A 114 -21.24 -12.14 -4.49
C ALA A 114 -20.39 -10.93 -4.91
N SER A 115 -20.74 -10.30 -6.03
CA SER A 115 -20.06 -9.08 -6.51
C SER A 115 -20.24 -7.90 -5.53
N ILE A 116 -21.44 -7.70 -4.99
CA ILE A 116 -21.69 -6.68 -3.96
C ILE A 116 -20.89 -6.99 -2.68
N LEU A 117 -20.81 -8.25 -2.26
CA LEU A 117 -20.01 -8.66 -1.11
C LEU A 117 -18.52 -8.32 -1.29
N VAL A 118 -17.96 -8.50 -2.49
CA VAL A 118 -16.58 -8.07 -2.80
C VAL A 118 -16.42 -6.57 -2.62
N LEU A 119 -17.34 -5.76 -3.16
CA LEU A 119 -17.27 -4.30 -3.06
C LEU A 119 -17.41 -3.81 -1.61
N VAL A 120 -18.40 -4.33 -0.88
CA VAL A 120 -18.67 -3.94 0.50
C VAL A 120 -17.50 -4.35 1.42
N SER A 121 -16.98 -5.57 1.26
CA SER A 121 -15.82 -6.02 2.04
C SER A 121 -14.57 -5.17 1.74
N GLY A 122 -14.37 -4.74 0.49
CA GLY A 122 -13.28 -3.84 0.12
C GLY A 122 -13.37 -2.49 0.83
N VAL A 123 -14.55 -1.84 0.78
CA VAL A 123 -14.80 -0.56 1.47
C VAL A 123 -14.63 -0.69 2.99
N LEU A 124 -15.14 -1.77 3.58
CA LEU A 124 -15.00 -2.02 5.01
C LEU A 124 -13.54 -2.17 5.46
N LEU A 125 -12.66 -2.71 4.61
CA LEU A 125 -11.23 -2.88 4.92
C LEU A 125 -10.43 -1.56 4.88
N MET A 126 -10.92 -0.54 4.18
CA MET A 126 -10.23 0.75 4.00
C MET A 126 -10.21 1.65 5.24
N ARG A 127 -11.07 1.42 6.24
CA ARG A 127 -11.15 2.21 7.49
C ARG A 127 -11.37 3.72 7.30
N ILE A 128 -12.29 4.08 6.41
CA ILE A 128 -12.61 5.48 6.06
C ILE A 128 -13.58 6.09 7.09
N GLY A 129 -13.38 7.37 7.44
CA GLY A 129 -14.42 8.22 8.01
C GLY A 129 -14.99 7.79 9.37
N GLY A 130 -14.14 7.27 10.26
CA GLY A 130 -14.53 6.85 11.62
C GLY A 130 -15.08 5.42 11.71
N PHE A 131 -15.34 4.76 10.57
CA PHE A 131 -15.66 3.33 10.54
C PHE A 131 -14.39 2.50 10.54
N ASP A 132 -13.89 2.18 11.73
CA ASP A 132 -12.72 1.34 11.90
C ASP A 132 -13.11 -0.05 12.44
N LEU A 133 -12.96 -1.08 11.59
CA LEU A 133 -12.98 -2.47 12.01
C LEU A 133 -11.72 -2.77 12.85
N LYS A 134 -11.78 -2.41 14.13
CA LYS A 134 -10.74 -2.65 15.14
C LYS A 134 -10.76 -4.08 15.66
N GLN A 135 -11.94 -4.71 15.75
CA GLN A 135 -12.05 -6.08 16.26
C GLN A 135 -11.31 -7.07 15.33
N PRO A 136 -10.32 -7.83 15.83
CA PRO A 136 -9.49 -8.72 15.00
C PRO A 136 -10.28 -9.77 14.24
N LEU A 137 -11.25 -10.42 14.90
CA LEU A 137 -12.07 -11.48 14.30
C LEU A 137 -12.96 -10.94 13.18
N ALA A 138 -13.65 -9.83 13.41
CA ALA A 138 -14.48 -9.19 12.39
C ALA A 138 -13.66 -8.77 11.16
N ARG A 139 -12.49 -8.16 11.37
CA ARG A 139 -11.59 -7.78 10.28
C ARG A 139 -11.07 -9.00 9.51
N SER A 140 -10.68 -10.07 10.20
CA SER A 140 -10.23 -11.32 9.58
C SER A 140 -11.32 -11.95 8.72
N LEU A 141 -12.57 -12.01 9.22
CA LEU A 141 -13.71 -12.51 8.46
C LEU A 141 -13.95 -11.68 7.19
N VAL A 142 -13.97 -10.35 7.31
CA VAL A 142 -14.14 -9.45 6.16
C VAL A 142 -13.00 -9.61 5.16
N TYR A 143 -11.76 -9.75 5.62
CA TYR A 143 -10.59 -10.00 4.77
C TYR A 143 -10.74 -11.32 3.98
N TRP A 144 -11.05 -12.42 4.66
CA TRP A 144 -11.23 -13.71 3.99
C TRP A 144 -12.44 -13.73 3.05
N LEU A 145 -13.51 -13.01 3.39
CA LEU A 145 -14.62 -12.78 2.46
C LEU A 145 -14.16 -12.01 1.22
N HIS A 146 -13.34 -10.98 1.38
CA HIS A 146 -12.79 -10.20 0.27
C HIS A 146 -11.85 -11.01 -0.63
N VAL A 147 -11.17 -12.03 -0.08
CA VAL A 147 -10.30 -12.94 -0.83
C VAL A 147 -11.10 -14.06 -1.52
N ALA A 148 -12.08 -14.66 -0.84
CA ALA A 148 -12.83 -15.82 -1.35
C ALA A 148 -13.97 -15.44 -2.31
N ALA A 149 -14.67 -14.32 -2.06
CA ALA A 149 -15.81 -13.91 -2.87
C ALA A 149 -15.47 -13.62 -4.35
N PRO A 150 -14.30 -13.05 -4.71
CA PRO A 150 -13.90 -12.91 -6.11
C PRO A 150 -13.74 -14.25 -6.82
N VAL A 151 -13.16 -15.26 -6.15
CA VAL A 151 -13.02 -16.62 -6.71
C VAL A 151 -14.39 -17.23 -6.97
N ALA A 152 -15.31 -17.10 -6.01
CA ALA A 152 -16.70 -17.53 -6.17
C ALA A 152 -17.40 -16.76 -7.31
N ALA A 153 -17.18 -15.45 -7.43
CA ALA A 153 -17.76 -14.62 -8.49
C ALA A 153 -17.26 -15.03 -9.89
N VAL A 154 -15.96 -15.35 -10.04
CA VAL A 154 -15.41 -15.87 -11.31
C VAL A 154 -16.07 -17.20 -11.70
N TRP A 155 -16.20 -18.12 -10.74
CA TRP A 155 -16.87 -19.40 -10.95
C TRP A 155 -18.35 -19.22 -11.33
N LEU A 156 -19.09 -18.40 -10.57
CA LEU A 156 -20.49 -18.08 -10.81
C LEU A 156 -20.69 -17.38 -12.16
N TYR A 157 -19.77 -16.50 -12.57
CA TYR A 157 -19.79 -15.86 -13.87
C TYR A 157 -19.60 -16.88 -15.01
N TRP A 158 -18.69 -17.85 -14.84
CA TRP A 158 -18.53 -18.93 -15.80
C TRP A 158 -19.83 -19.72 -15.96
N LEU A 159 -20.44 -20.16 -14.86
CA LEU A 159 -21.74 -20.86 -14.87
C LEU A 159 -22.85 -20.01 -15.48
N HIS A 160 -22.91 -18.72 -15.16
CA HIS A 160 -23.89 -17.79 -15.72
C HIS A 160 -23.77 -17.70 -17.25
N ARG A 161 -22.53 -17.72 -17.76
CA ARG A 161 -22.25 -17.57 -19.20
C ARG A 161 -22.50 -18.83 -20.02
N LEU A 162 -22.52 -20.02 -19.39
CA LEU A 162 -22.93 -21.27 -20.06
C LEU A 162 -24.36 -21.22 -20.61
N ALA A 163 -25.22 -20.37 -20.04
CA ALA A 163 -26.58 -20.13 -20.55
C ALA A 163 -26.66 -19.15 -21.73
N GLY A 164 -25.54 -18.55 -22.13
CA GLY A 164 -25.44 -17.55 -23.21
C GLY A 164 -24.77 -18.08 -24.47
N PRO A 165 -24.35 -17.20 -25.39
CA PRO A 165 -23.55 -17.57 -26.56
C PRO A 165 -22.24 -18.26 -26.15
N ARG A 166 -21.78 -19.21 -26.97
CA ARG A 166 -20.54 -19.96 -26.72
C ARG A 166 -19.38 -19.02 -26.39
N ILE A 167 -18.61 -19.38 -25.37
CA ILE A 167 -17.42 -18.65 -24.95
C ILE A 167 -16.40 -18.71 -26.09
N LYS A 168 -15.94 -17.54 -26.55
CA LYS A 168 -14.85 -17.44 -27.52
C LYS A 168 -13.53 -17.66 -26.81
N TRP A 169 -13.11 -18.91 -26.66
CA TRP A 169 -11.90 -19.30 -25.91
C TRP A 169 -10.63 -18.58 -26.36
N ARG A 170 -10.48 -18.27 -27.65
CA ARG A 170 -9.35 -17.45 -28.15
C ARG A 170 -9.26 -16.07 -27.48
N VAL A 171 -10.40 -15.42 -27.25
CA VAL A 171 -10.46 -14.12 -26.54
C VAL A 171 -10.17 -14.31 -25.05
N GLY A 172 -10.66 -15.40 -24.46
CA GLY A 172 -10.38 -15.75 -23.07
C GLY A 172 -8.89 -16.03 -22.82
N LEU A 173 -8.24 -16.76 -23.72
CA LEU A 173 -6.80 -17.04 -23.67
C LEU A 173 -5.98 -15.77 -23.89
N GLY A 174 -6.34 -14.92 -24.86
CA GLY A 174 -5.67 -13.62 -25.05
C GLY A 174 -5.77 -12.72 -23.82
N TYR A 175 -6.93 -12.71 -23.16
CA TYR A 175 -7.13 -12.00 -21.90
C TYR A 175 -6.27 -12.56 -20.76
N ALA A 176 -6.24 -13.88 -20.59
CA ALA A 176 -5.43 -14.53 -19.58
C ALA A 176 -3.93 -14.26 -19.81
N GLY A 177 -3.48 -14.30 -21.06
CA GLY A 177 -2.11 -13.94 -21.45
C GLY A 177 -1.75 -12.49 -21.11
N LEU A 178 -2.66 -11.54 -21.36
CA LEU A 178 -2.44 -10.13 -20.99
C LEU A 178 -2.32 -9.95 -19.48
N VAL A 179 -3.19 -10.60 -18.70
CA VAL A 179 -3.13 -10.56 -17.23
C VAL A 179 -1.80 -11.16 -16.74
N ALA A 180 -1.40 -12.32 -17.28
CA ALA A 180 -0.13 -12.96 -16.92
C ALA A 180 1.08 -12.06 -17.24
N ALA A 181 1.12 -11.48 -18.44
CA ALA A 181 2.18 -10.55 -18.84
C ALA A 181 2.22 -9.31 -17.94
N SER A 182 1.06 -8.77 -17.56
CA SER A 182 0.97 -7.64 -16.63
C SER A 182 1.52 -8.00 -15.24
N VAL A 183 1.19 -9.19 -14.73
CA VAL A 183 1.73 -9.68 -13.45
C VAL A 183 3.25 -9.85 -13.52
N LEU A 184 3.77 -10.42 -14.60
CA LEU A 184 5.22 -10.56 -14.79
C LEU A 184 5.92 -9.20 -14.86
N ALA A 185 5.34 -8.21 -15.56
CA ALA A 185 5.86 -6.86 -15.59
C ALA A 185 5.87 -6.21 -14.20
N MET A 186 4.80 -6.37 -13.42
CA MET A 186 4.74 -5.88 -12.02
C MET A 186 5.79 -6.56 -11.14
N VAL A 187 6.01 -7.87 -11.27
CA VAL A 187 7.06 -8.60 -10.53
C VAL A 187 8.46 -8.10 -10.92
N TRP A 188 8.71 -7.88 -12.21
CA TRP A 188 9.98 -7.32 -12.68
C TRP A 188 10.23 -5.91 -12.12
N MET A 189 9.23 -5.03 -12.18
CA MET A 189 9.34 -3.69 -11.58
C MET A 189 9.56 -3.74 -10.07
N HIS A 190 8.90 -4.67 -9.37
CA HIS A 190 9.09 -4.88 -7.94
C HIS A 190 10.51 -5.33 -7.59
N SER A 191 11.13 -6.17 -8.44
CA SER A 191 12.50 -6.66 -8.24
C SER A 191 13.58 -5.60 -8.44
N GLY A 192 13.22 -4.43 -8.97
CA GLY A 192 14.13 -3.30 -9.13
C GLY A 192 14.40 -2.51 -7.85
N ASP A 193 13.81 -2.89 -6.71
CA ASP A 193 14.09 -2.23 -5.43
C ASP A 193 15.46 -2.69 -4.89
N PRO A 194 16.43 -1.77 -4.73
CA PRO A 194 17.79 -2.13 -4.32
C PRO A 194 17.93 -2.44 -2.82
N ARG A 195 16.87 -2.27 -2.02
CA ARG A 195 16.95 -2.38 -0.55
C ARG A 195 16.95 -3.82 -0.07
N GLY A 196 17.92 -4.15 0.79
CA GLY A 196 17.93 -5.36 1.60
C GLY A 196 17.48 -5.03 3.02
N TRP A 197 16.32 -5.56 3.42
CA TRP A 197 15.81 -5.41 4.79
C TRP A 197 16.79 -5.98 5.81
N GLY A 198 17.14 -5.19 6.84
CA GLY A 198 18.05 -5.62 7.92
C GLY A 198 19.52 -5.75 7.52
N ALA A 199 19.93 -5.20 6.38
CA ALA A 199 21.33 -5.16 5.97
C ALA A 199 22.17 -4.28 6.90
N ILE A 200 23.36 -4.75 7.30
CA ILE A 200 24.29 -4.01 8.20
C ILE A 200 25.08 -2.92 7.46
N GLY A 201 24.93 -2.81 6.14
CA GLY A 201 25.70 -1.90 5.28
C GLY A 201 27.10 -2.42 4.95
N PRO A 202 27.75 -1.90 3.89
CA PRO A 202 29.10 -2.28 3.52
C PRO A 202 30.13 -1.74 4.52
N GLU A 203 31.21 -2.50 4.77
CA GLU A 203 32.31 -2.06 5.65
C GLU A 203 32.96 -0.74 5.18
N SER A 204 32.94 -0.44 3.88
CA SER A 204 33.45 0.83 3.34
C SER A 204 32.66 2.06 3.78
N GLY A 205 31.42 1.91 4.28
CA GLY A 205 30.63 3.01 4.82
C GLY A 205 31.03 3.41 6.24
N VAL A 206 31.68 2.51 6.98
CA VAL A 206 32.02 2.68 8.40
C VAL A 206 32.95 3.89 8.61
N GLN A 207 33.87 4.13 7.67
CA GLN A 207 34.82 5.27 7.72
C GLN A 207 34.16 6.65 7.85
N TYR A 208 32.90 6.80 7.40
CA TYR A 208 32.18 8.06 7.49
C TYR A 208 31.64 8.33 8.90
N PHE A 209 31.53 7.30 9.73
CA PHE A 209 30.92 7.38 11.05
C PHE A 209 31.93 7.17 12.18
N GLU A 210 33.09 6.56 11.91
CA GLU A 210 34.16 6.40 12.89
C GLU A 210 34.59 7.75 13.52
N PRO A 211 34.89 7.77 14.84
CA PRO A 211 34.98 6.64 15.76
C PRO A 211 33.64 6.17 16.37
N SER A 212 32.48 6.70 15.96
CA SER A 212 31.20 6.07 16.28
C SER A 212 31.13 4.68 15.67
N LEU A 213 30.52 3.71 16.36
CA LEU A 213 30.27 2.38 15.79
C LEU A 213 28.96 2.33 15.00
N ALA A 214 28.26 3.46 14.87
CA ALA A 214 27.03 3.56 14.11
C ALA A 214 27.24 3.23 12.63
N ARG A 215 26.25 2.55 12.05
CA ARG A 215 26.24 2.17 10.64
C ARG A 215 24.92 2.58 9.98
N THR A 216 24.97 2.90 8.70
CA THR A 216 23.77 2.95 7.87
C THR A 216 23.65 1.67 7.03
N SER A 217 22.43 1.21 6.79
CA SER A 217 22.19 -0.05 6.05
C SER A 217 22.73 -0.04 4.61
N THR A 218 23.00 1.13 4.05
CA THR A 218 23.56 1.31 2.70
C THR A 218 25.02 1.79 2.71
N GLY A 219 25.55 2.23 3.86
CA GLY A 219 26.83 2.92 3.96
C GLY A 219 26.81 4.37 3.49
N ASN A 220 25.66 4.88 3.02
CA ASN A 220 25.46 6.27 2.61
C ASN A 220 24.87 7.11 3.76
N PHE A 221 24.93 8.43 3.61
CA PHE A 221 24.19 9.36 4.46
C PHE A 221 22.68 9.26 4.25
N ILE A 222 21.91 9.58 5.29
CA ILE A 222 20.44 9.63 5.29
C ILE A 222 19.99 11.08 5.25
N PRO A 223 19.09 11.49 4.35
CA PRO A 223 18.57 12.85 4.32
C PRO A 223 17.98 13.28 5.66
N SER A 224 18.33 14.50 6.12
CA SER A 224 17.87 15.03 7.41
C SER A 224 16.34 15.11 7.51
N ASP A 225 15.68 15.51 6.42
CA ASP A 225 14.22 15.70 6.40
C ASP A 225 13.49 14.37 6.65
N THR A 226 14.07 13.26 6.21
CA THR A 226 13.55 11.91 6.50
C THR A 226 13.65 11.59 7.98
N LEU A 227 14.75 11.98 8.64
CA LEU A 227 14.98 11.76 10.07
C LEU A 227 14.22 12.75 10.97
N MET A 228 13.77 13.90 10.45
CA MET A 228 13.12 14.97 11.22
C MET A 228 11.60 15.03 11.07
N ASN A 229 10.97 13.95 10.62
CA ASN A 229 9.54 13.93 10.32
C ASN A 229 8.64 13.68 11.55
N ASP A 230 8.97 14.21 12.73
CA ASP A 230 8.23 13.96 13.98
C ASP A 230 6.78 14.44 13.91
N GLN A 231 6.55 15.52 13.16
CA GLN A 231 5.22 16.09 12.97
C GLN A 231 4.27 15.12 12.27
N TYR A 232 4.77 14.33 11.31
CA TYR A 232 3.99 13.28 10.66
C TYR A 232 3.58 12.19 11.66
N CYS A 233 4.47 11.81 12.58
CA CYS A 233 4.17 10.85 13.64
C CYS A 233 3.08 11.39 14.59
N ARG A 234 3.15 12.68 14.92
CA ARG A 234 2.19 13.37 15.82
C ARG A 234 0.75 13.31 15.33
N GLU A 235 0.50 13.25 14.02
CA GLU A 235 -0.85 13.16 13.46
C GLU A 235 -1.63 11.93 13.98
N CYS A 236 -0.94 10.84 14.31
CA CYS A 236 -1.54 9.63 14.87
C CYS A 236 -1.11 9.32 16.31
N HIS A 237 0.06 9.78 16.76
CA HIS A 237 0.68 9.46 18.05
C HIS A 237 0.89 10.71 18.92
N GLN A 238 -0.20 11.44 19.17
CA GLN A 238 -0.17 12.75 19.84
C GLN A 238 0.35 12.67 21.28
N ASP A 239 -0.05 11.63 22.01
CA ASP A 239 0.34 11.38 23.41
C ASP A 239 1.81 11.04 23.54
N VAL A 240 2.32 10.14 22.71
CA VAL A 240 3.74 9.76 22.68
C VAL A 240 4.60 10.94 22.26
N HIS A 241 4.18 11.69 21.24
CA HIS A 241 4.89 12.88 20.81
C HIS A 241 4.96 13.93 21.93
N ALA A 242 3.86 14.18 22.65
CA ALA A 242 3.84 15.11 23.77
C ALA A 242 4.80 14.69 24.91
N ALA A 243 4.89 13.39 25.20
CA ALA A 243 5.86 12.89 26.18
C ALA A 243 7.31 13.02 25.67
N TRP A 244 7.54 12.76 24.38
CA TRP A 244 8.86 12.90 23.76
C TRP A 244 9.36 14.35 23.77
N THR A 245 8.49 15.34 23.51
CA THR A 245 8.88 16.75 23.46
C THR A 245 9.49 17.26 24.78
N ASP A 246 9.16 16.64 25.91
CA ASP A 246 9.69 17.01 27.23
C ASP A 246 10.81 16.06 27.71
N SER A 247 11.25 15.13 26.86
CA SER A 247 12.20 14.07 27.23
C SER A 247 13.66 14.46 27.04
N VAL A 248 14.55 13.78 27.78
CA VAL A 248 16.01 13.92 27.58
C VAL A 248 16.48 13.51 26.18
N HIS A 249 15.73 12.68 25.47
CA HIS A 249 16.03 12.32 24.07
C HIS A 249 15.80 13.50 23.12
N ARG A 250 14.73 14.27 23.33
CA ARG A 250 14.48 15.52 22.57
C ARG A 250 15.56 16.56 22.83
N PHE A 251 16.06 16.61 24.07
CA PHE A 251 17.13 17.49 24.52
C PHE A 251 18.48 16.77 24.60
N SER A 252 18.82 15.92 23.61
CA SER A 252 20.10 15.21 23.60
C SER A 252 21.21 15.93 22.83
N SER A 253 20.86 16.88 21.95
CA SER A 253 21.78 17.48 20.97
C SER A 253 22.27 18.85 21.45
N PHE A 254 22.62 19.78 20.56
CA PHE A 254 23.14 21.11 20.90
C PHE A 254 22.17 21.99 21.72
N ASN A 255 20.93 21.54 21.91
CA ASN A 255 19.94 22.14 22.82
C ASN A 255 20.13 21.76 24.31
N ASN A 256 21.17 21.00 24.64
CA ASN A 256 21.50 20.58 26.00
C ASN A 256 22.79 21.28 26.46
N PRO A 257 22.76 22.22 27.42
CA PRO A 257 23.92 23.06 27.73
C PRO A 257 25.16 22.28 28.22
N PRO A 258 25.05 21.30 29.14
CA PRO A 258 26.17 20.43 29.49
C PRO A 258 26.79 19.71 28.29
N TYR A 259 25.96 19.08 27.45
CA TYR A 259 26.43 18.38 26.26
C TYR A 259 27.08 19.34 25.26
N PHE A 260 26.43 20.47 25.00
CA PHE A 260 26.89 21.52 24.10
C PHE A 260 28.32 21.96 24.46
N ALA A 261 28.60 22.24 25.73
CA ALA A 261 29.93 22.61 26.18
C ALA A 261 30.96 21.51 25.86
N SER A 262 30.66 20.25 26.22
CA SER A 262 31.58 19.13 26.02
C SER A 262 31.85 18.82 24.54
N VAL A 263 30.82 18.80 23.69
CA VAL A 263 31.00 18.50 22.26
C VAL A 263 31.71 19.65 21.55
N MET A 264 31.43 20.91 21.91
CA MET A 264 32.12 22.06 21.31
C MET A 264 33.60 22.11 21.67
N GLU A 265 33.96 21.84 22.92
CA GLU A 265 35.37 21.71 23.33
C GLU A 265 36.04 20.55 22.58
N THR A 266 35.39 19.39 22.50
CA THR A 266 35.92 18.24 21.74
C THR A 266 36.16 18.59 20.28
N ARG A 267 35.22 19.30 19.64
CA ARG A 267 35.36 19.77 18.24
C ARG A 267 36.53 20.74 18.10
N GLN A 268 36.66 21.70 18.99
CA GLN A 268 37.76 22.67 18.97
C GLN A 268 39.12 21.98 19.10
N VAL A 269 39.29 21.13 20.13
CA VAL A 269 40.55 20.41 20.38
C VAL A 269 40.89 19.48 19.22
N SER A 270 39.90 18.81 18.64
CA SER A 270 40.11 17.94 17.47
C SER A 270 40.55 18.74 16.25
N LEU A 271 39.94 19.91 16.04
CA LEU A 271 40.30 20.77 14.91
C LEU A 271 41.73 21.30 15.04
N GLU A 272 42.13 21.71 16.24
CA GLU A 272 43.50 22.17 16.53
C GLU A 272 44.54 21.05 16.39
N ARG A 273 44.20 19.82 16.83
CA ARG A 273 45.11 18.66 16.83
C ARG A 273 45.22 17.98 15.46
N ASP A 274 44.07 17.73 14.82
CA ASP A 274 43.95 16.83 13.66
C ASP A 274 43.48 17.54 12.38
N GLY A 275 43.17 18.84 12.45
CA GLY A 275 42.68 19.62 11.31
C GLY A 275 41.23 19.30 10.90
N ASN A 276 40.50 18.53 11.72
CA ASN A 276 39.10 18.15 11.47
C ASN A 276 38.34 17.92 12.79
N VAL A 277 37.02 17.78 12.72
CA VAL A 277 36.16 17.61 13.91
C VAL A 277 35.74 16.15 14.16
N GLN A 278 36.30 15.18 13.44
CA GLN A 278 35.76 13.81 13.36
C GLN A 278 35.81 13.05 14.69
N ALA A 279 36.73 13.37 15.61
CA ALA A 279 36.74 12.71 16.93
C ALA A 279 35.43 12.96 17.71
N SER A 280 34.73 14.07 17.44
CA SER A 280 33.43 14.37 18.04
C SER A 280 32.28 13.47 17.55
N ARG A 281 32.48 12.67 16.49
CA ARG A 281 31.50 11.67 16.04
C ARG A 281 31.22 10.59 17.10
N TRP A 282 32.17 10.33 18.00
CA TRP A 282 31.97 9.48 19.18
C TRP A 282 30.74 9.92 20.01
N CYS A 283 30.54 11.22 20.12
CA CYS A 283 29.37 11.80 20.79
C CYS A 283 28.13 11.75 19.88
N ALA A 284 28.32 12.10 18.62
CA ALA A 284 27.25 12.34 17.64
C ALA A 284 26.39 11.10 17.36
N GLY A 285 26.98 9.89 17.41
CA GLY A 285 26.24 8.64 17.22
C GLY A 285 25.11 8.42 18.23
N CYS A 286 25.21 9.00 19.43
CA CYS A 286 24.17 8.92 20.46
C CYS A 286 23.37 10.23 20.58
N HIS A 287 24.03 11.38 20.48
CA HIS A 287 23.45 12.67 20.86
C HIS A 287 22.94 13.49 19.68
N ASP A 288 23.60 13.42 18.53
CA ASP A 288 23.34 14.23 17.33
C ASP A 288 23.05 13.40 16.06
N PRO A 289 22.20 12.36 16.14
CA PRO A 289 22.03 11.41 15.05
C PRO A 289 21.56 12.07 13.75
N VAL A 290 20.72 13.12 13.81
CA VAL A 290 20.23 13.80 12.62
C VAL A 290 21.33 14.53 11.83
N PRO A 291 22.07 15.51 12.38
CA PRO A 291 23.20 16.12 11.66
C PRO A 291 24.30 15.10 11.35
N PHE A 292 24.47 14.06 12.17
CA PHE A 292 25.49 13.04 11.98
C PHE A 292 25.22 12.16 10.75
N PHE A 293 24.05 11.53 10.68
CA PHE A 293 23.70 10.67 9.54
C PHE A 293 23.40 11.44 8.26
N SER A 294 23.11 12.74 8.33
CA SER A 294 22.98 13.58 7.12
C SER A 294 24.31 14.09 6.57
N GLY A 295 25.42 13.87 7.30
CA GLY A 295 26.76 14.33 6.93
C GLY A 295 27.02 15.81 7.25
N ALA A 296 26.03 16.54 7.78
CA ALA A 296 26.18 17.95 8.14
C ALA A 296 27.12 18.17 9.34
N PHE A 297 27.18 17.20 10.26
CA PHE A 297 27.93 17.31 11.52
C PHE A 297 29.44 17.50 11.34
N ASP A 298 30.00 16.96 10.26
CA ASP A 298 31.45 16.97 10.03
C ASP A 298 32.00 18.30 9.51
N ASP A 299 31.12 19.24 9.13
CA ASP A 299 31.54 20.58 8.75
C ASP A 299 32.15 21.31 9.97
N PRO A 300 33.44 21.71 9.95
CA PRO A 300 34.03 22.49 11.03
C PRO A 300 33.30 23.82 11.29
N LYS A 301 32.55 24.33 10.31
CA LYS A 301 31.74 25.55 10.39
C LYS A 301 30.24 25.27 10.58
N PHE A 302 29.86 24.03 10.92
CA PHE A 302 28.48 23.68 11.21
C PHE A 302 27.87 24.66 12.23
N ASP A 303 26.76 25.29 11.86
CA ASP A 303 26.04 26.24 12.72
C ASP A 303 25.25 25.48 13.79
N THR A 304 25.85 25.36 14.98
CA THR A 304 25.27 24.61 16.11
C THR A 304 24.09 25.30 16.79
N VAL A 305 23.66 26.46 16.28
CA VAL A 305 22.57 27.27 16.84
C VAL A 305 21.40 27.36 15.85
N ASN A 306 21.67 27.74 14.60
CA ASN A 306 20.59 28.01 13.63
C ASN A 306 20.42 26.92 12.58
N HIS A 307 21.33 25.96 12.47
CA HIS A 307 21.15 24.88 11.52
C HIS A 307 19.89 24.07 11.88
N PRO A 308 19.00 23.73 10.93
CA PRO A 308 17.73 23.05 11.21
C PRO A 308 17.89 21.76 12.04
N THR A 309 18.99 21.04 11.83
CA THR A 309 19.28 19.77 12.51
C THR A 309 19.97 19.92 13.86
N ALA A 310 20.50 21.10 14.22
CA ALA A 310 21.33 21.30 15.41
C ALA A 310 20.58 21.04 16.73
N HIS A 311 19.26 21.24 16.72
CA HIS A 311 18.43 21.04 17.90
C HIS A 311 17.42 19.90 17.72
N ALA A 312 17.65 18.99 16.77
CA ALA A 312 16.75 17.88 16.49
C ALA A 312 16.70 16.87 17.65
N GLY A 313 17.84 16.62 18.30
CA GLY A 313 17.95 15.55 19.30
C GLY A 313 17.79 14.16 18.68
N ILE A 314 17.36 13.21 19.50
CA ILE A 314 16.90 11.89 19.05
C ILE A 314 15.42 12.01 18.70
N THR A 315 15.11 12.01 17.41
CA THR A 315 13.75 12.09 16.85
C THR A 315 13.02 10.74 16.92
N CYS A 316 11.72 10.74 16.65
CA CYS A 316 10.92 9.52 16.55
C CYS A 316 11.53 8.59 15.49
N THR A 317 11.82 9.14 14.31
CA THR A 317 12.39 8.39 13.20
C THR A 317 13.76 7.83 13.52
N VAL A 318 14.64 8.58 14.20
CA VAL A 318 15.97 8.07 14.56
C VAL A 318 15.86 6.78 15.37
N CYS A 319 14.99 6.73 16.39
CA CYS A 319 14.82 5.51 17.17
C CYS A 319 14.14 4.40 16.36
N HIS A 320 13.08 4.73 15.63
CA HIS A 320 12.26 3.73 14.93
C HIS A 320 12.90 3.18 13.65
N ALA A 321 13.90 3.86 13.10
CA ALA A 321 14.64 3.41 11.93
C ALA A 321 15.89 2.57 12.26
N ILE A 322 16.18 2.34 13.54
CA ILE A 322 17.23 1.39 13.95
C ILE A 322 16.74 -0.02 13.71
N THR A 323 17.44 -0.77 12.87
CA THR A 323 17.07 -2.14 12.50
C THR A 323 17.80 -3.20 13.29
N ASN A 324 19.07 -2.94 13.62
CA ASN A 324 19.93 -3.89 14.31
C ASN A 324 20.72 -3.22 15.43
N VAL A 325 20.87 -3.92 16.56
CA VAL A 325 21.94 -3.66 17.53
C VAL A 325 23.09 -4.58 17.19
N ASN A 326 24.22 -4.02 16.79
CA ASN A 326 25.33 -4.78 16.23
C ASN A 326 26.21 -5.39 17.33
N SER A 327 26.32 -4.72 18.49
CA SER A 327 26.99 -5.31 19.66
C SER A 327 26.59 -4.65 20.99
N THR A 328 27.10 -5.20 22.09
CA THR A 328 26.98 -4.65 23.44
C THR A 328 28.17 -3.77 23.85
N LYS A 329 29.08 -3.42 22.92
CA LYS A 329 30.29 -2.62 23.20
C LYS A 329 29.99 -1.17 23.62
N GLY A 330 28.78 -0.68 23.35
CA GLY A 330 28.41 0.73 23.54
C GLY A 330 28.81 1.59 22.33
N ASN A 331 28.72 2.92 22.48
CA ASN A 331 29.07 3.89 21.44
C ASN A 331 28.29 3.74 20.12
N ALA A 332 26.96 3.76 20.24
CA ALA A 332 26.06 3.75 19.09
C ALA A 332 26.28 2.57 18.11
N ASP A 333 26.72 1.40 18.59
CA ASP A 333 26.92 0.21 17.73
C ASP A 333 25.59 -0.41 17.29
N TYR A 334 24.88 0.32 16.44
CA TYR A 334 23.60 -0.03 15.84
C TYR A 334 23.62 0.30 14.34
N THR A 335 22.74 -0.36 13.59
CA THR A 335 22.48 -0.02 12.19
C THR A 335 21.15 0.72 12.10
N ILE A 336 21.17 1.91 11.50
CA ILE A 336 19.99 2.68 11.13
C ILE A 336 19.77 2.59 9.61
N GLU A 337 18.52 2.58 9.18
CA GLU A 337 18.18 2.63 7.75
C GLU A 337 17.38 3.88 7.41
N GLU A 338 17.35 4.24 6.12
CA GLU A 338 16.39 5.26 5.67
C GLU A 338 14.98 4.64 5.68
N PRO A 339 14.05 5.14 6.52
CA PRO A 339 12.73 4.55 6.68
C PRO A 339 11.89 4.67 5.41
N LEU A 340 11.13 3.61 5.14
CA LEU A 340 10.27 3.52 3.98
C LEU A 340 8.90 4.14 4.26
N HIS A 341 8.71 5.36 3.78
CA HIS A 341 7.45 6.07 3.95
C HIS A 341 6.38 5.62 2.95
N TYR A 342 5.11 5.70 3.35
CA TYR A 342 3.99 5.53 2.41
C TYR A 342 3.98 6.67 1.38
N PRO A 343 3.39 6.45 0.19
CA PRO A 343 3.27 7.49 -0.82
C PRO A 343 2.68 8.77 -0.23
N PHE A 344 3.25 9.91 -0.61
CA PHE A 344 2.82 11.25 -0.19
C PHE A 344 3.05 11.64 1.28
N ALA A 345 3.90 10.93 2.03
CA ALA A 345 4.19 11.28 3.42
C ALA A 345 4.72 12.71 3.62
N PHE A 346 5.46 13.23 2.63
CA PHE A 346 6.03 14.59 2.63
C PHE A 346 5.26 15.56 1.73
N SER A 347 4.02 15.26 1.34
CA SER A 347 3.26 16.16 0.47
C SER A 347 2.63 17.31 1.24
N ASP A 348 2.72 18.53 0.72
CA ASP A 348 1.97 19.69 1.27
C ASP A 348 0.50 19.70 0.84
N ASN A 349 0.09 18.83 -0.08
CA ASN A 349 -1.27 18.77 -0.57
C ASN A 349 -2.15 17.97 0.41
N ALA A 350 -3.16 18.64 0.99
CA ALA A 350 -4.07 18.03 1.97
C ALA A 350 -4.79 16.76 1.46
N VAL A 351 -5.10 16.67 0.17
CA VAL A 351 -5.72 15.47 -0.42
C VAL A 351 -4.72 14.32 -0.47
N LEU A 352 -3.48 14.60 -0.88
CA LEU A 352 -2.44 13.57 -0.94
C LEU A 352 -2.01 13.10 0.46
N GLN A 353 -1.97 14.00 1.45
CA GLN A 353 -1.77 13.63 2.86
C GLN A 353 -2.93 12.77 3.39
N TRP A 354 -4.17 13.11 3.06
CA TRP A 354 -5.30 12.25 3.41
C TRP A 354 -5.17 10.86 2.78
N VAL A 355 -4.75 10.76 1.51
CA VAL A 355 -4.49 9.48 0.84
C VAL A 355 -3.39 8.69 1.56
N ASN A 356 -2.29 9.34 1.92
CA ASN A 356 -1.23 8.72 2.72
C ASN A 356 -1.77 8.10 4.01
N GLN A 357 -2.52 8.88 4.80
CA GLN A 357 -3.11 8.42 6.06
C GLN A 357 -4.08 7.24 5.85
N GLN A 358 -4.84 7.24 4.74
CA GLN A 358 -5.70 6.11 4.40
C GLN A 358 -4.88 4.86 4.06
N LEU A 359 -3.76 4.99 3.35
CA LEU A 359 -2.89 3.85 3.04
C LEU A 359 -2.30 3.22 4.30
N VAL A 360 -1.83 4.05 5.24
CA VAL A 360 -1.33 3.61 6.55
C VAL A 360 -2.43 2.87 7.31
N LYS A 361 -3.63 3.45 7.41
CA LYS A 361 -4.77 2.84 8.11
C LYS A 361 -5.25 1.54 7.48
N ALA A 362 -5.28 1.48 6.14
CA ALA A 362 -5.74 0.30 5.42
C ALA A 362 -4.77 -0.89 5.55
N LYS A 363 -3.44 -0.63 5.61
CA LYS A 363 -2.39 -1.65 5.72
C LYS A 363 -1.38 -1.32 6.85
N PRO A 364 -1.79 -1.33 8.14
CA PRO A 364 -0.93 -0.89 9.25
C PRO A 364 0.21 -1.87 9.57
N SER A 365 0.15 -3.09 9.04
CA SER A 365 1.20 -4.10 9.28
C SER A 365 2.55 -3.70 8.72
N PHE A 366 2.58 -2.93 7.63
CA PHE A 366 3.83 -2.44 7.04
C PHE A 366 4.42 -1.32 7.90
N HIS A 367 3.60 -0.33 8.25
CA HIS A 367 3.96 0.72 9.21
C HIS A 367 4.48 0.18 10.56
N LYS A 368 4.06 -1.02 11.01
CA LYS A 368 4.60 -1.60 12.24
C LYS A 368 6.06 -2.08 12.08
N LYS A 369 6.47 -2.42 10.86
CA LYS A 369 7.79 -2.98 10.55
C LYS A 369 8.81 -1.91 10.10
N THR A 370 8.36 -0.68 9.89
CA THR A 370 9.10 0.47 9.37
C THR A 370 8.87 1.67 10.26
#